data_AF-A0A1F2YC70-F1
#
_entry.id   AF-A0A1F2YC70-F1
#
_cell.length_a   1.000
_cell.length_b   1.000
_cell.length_c   1.000
_cell.angle_alpha   90.00
_cell.angle_beta   90.00
_cell.angle_gamma   90.00
#
_symmetry.space_group_name_H-M   'P 1'
#
loop_
_entity.id
_entity.type
_entity.pdbx_description
1 polymer ?
#
loop_
_entity_poly.entity_id
_entity_poly.type
_entity_poly.pdbx_seq_one_letter_code
_entity_poly.pdbx_strand_id
1 'polypeptide(L)'
;MRLGVNIEFEGKHYDILELPPEAFLQLIPGLTLERLKRIEDRFVEFWPEPTHLRRHILEFAAEQAGTTVDFLLLHRQKIHFNDADMTHYIEDNTQHTGKPS
;
A
#
# COMPACT_ATOMS: atom_id res chain seq x y z
N MET A 1 7.83 6.69 -9.62
CA MET A 1 7.02 7.88 -9.27
C MET A 1 7.05 8.03 -7.76
N ARG A 2 7.52 9.16 -7.21
CA ARG A 2 7.35 9.49 -5.79
C ARG A 2 5.91 9.95 -5.60
N LEU A 3 5.21 9.45 -4.57
CA LEU A 3 3.85 9.89 -4.26
C LEU A 3 3.78 11.37 -3.84
N GLY A 4 4.92 12.05 -3.67
CA GLY A 4 4.99 13.50 -3.45
C GLY A 4 4.55 13.95 -2.06
N VAL A 5 4.05 13.02 -1.25
CA VAL A 5 3.63 13.26 0.13
C VAL A 5 4.84 13.04 1.04
N ASN A 6 5.36 14.13 1.60
CA ASN A 6 6.33 14.09 2.69
C ASN A 6 5.59 14.29 4.00
N ILE A 7 5.86 13.43 4.99
CA ILE A 7 5.29 13.57 6.33
C ILE A 7 6.39 13.75 7.37
N GLU A 8 6.08 14.46 8.45
CA GLU A 8 6.95 14.56 9.61
C GLU A 8 6.61 13.47 10.61
N PHE A 9 7.60 12.66 10.99
CA PHE A 9 7.49 11.63 12.02
C PHE A 9 8.71 11.70 12.92
N GLU A 10 8.49 11.76 14.24
CA GLU A 10 9.56 11.92 15.25
C GLU A 10 10.55 13.08 14.97
N GLY A 11 10.04 14.20 14.43
CA GLY A 11 10.84 15.39 14.11
C GLY A 11 11.72 15.26 12.86
N LYS A 12 11.48 14.24 12.02
CA LYS A 12 12.17 14.03 10.73
C LYS A 12 11.16 13.97 9.59
N HIS A 13 11.58 14.45 8.41
CA HIS A 13 10.78 14.35 7.18
C HIS A 13 11.06 13.03 6.47
N TYR A 14 9.99 12.31 6.13
CA TYR A 14 10.02 11.07 5.38
C TYR A 14 9.13 11.18 4.15
N ASP A 15 9.54 10.55 3.04
CA ASP A 15 8.57 10.13 2.02
C ASP A 15 7.66 9.07 2.66
N ILE A 16 6.35 9.12 2.42
CA ILE A 16 5.41 8.16 3.01
C ILE A 16 5.78 6.69 2.71
N LEU A 17 6.46 6.44 1.59
CA LEU A 17 6.93 5.11 1.20
C LEU A 17 8.15 4.63 2.00
N GLU A 18 8.87 5.54 2.65
CA GLU A 18 10.10 5.26 3.40
C GLU A 18 9.88 5.25 4.92
N LEU A 19 8.62 5.35 5.37
CA LEU A 19 8.28 5.38 6.79
C LEU A 19 8.69 4.11 7.54
N PRO A 20 8.97 4.20 8.85
CA PRO A 20 8.96 3.02 9.71
C PRO A 20 7.63 2.25 9.58
N PRO A 21 7.62 0.90 9.61
CA PRO A 21 6.40 0.10 9.48
C PRO A 21 5.26 0.53 10.42
N GLU A 22 5.62 0.93 11.65
CA GLU A 22 4.70 1.40 12.69
C GLU A 22 3.99 2.70 12.31
N ALA A 23 4.67 3.58 11.59
CA ALA A 23 4.10 4.82 11.07
C ALA A 23 3.33 4.56 9.76
N PHE A 24 3.85 3.69 8.90
CA PHE A 24 3.22 3.33 7.64
C PHE A 24 1.82 2.72 7.83
N LEU A 25 1.64 1.83 8.82
CA LEU A 25 0.34 1.22 9.09
C LEU A 25 -0.74 2.23 9.49
N GLN A 26 -0.36 3.37 10.06
CA GLN A 26 -1.29 4.44 10.44
C GLN A 26 -1.90 5.13 9.21
N LEU A 27 -1.28 4.98 8.03
CA LEU A 27 -1.81 5.52 6.79
C LEU A 27 -3.02 4.73 6.26
N ILE A 28 -3.27 3.52 6.80
CA ILE A 28 -4.26 2.59 6.29
C ILE A 28 -5.28 2.26 7.39
N PRO A 29 -6.50 2.84 7.35
CA PRO A 29 -7.49 2.68 8.39
C PRO A 29 -7.86 1.22 8.68
N GLY A 30 -7.61 0.78 9.91
CA GLY A 30 -7.96 -0.57 10.38
C GLY A 30 -6.93 -1.65 10.03
N LEU A 31 -5.76 -1.28 9.48
CA LEU A 31 -4.66 -2.21 9.25
C LEU A 31 -3.91 -2.49 10.55
N THR A 32 -3.62 -3.76 10.80
CA THR A 32 -2.77 -4.20 11.92
C THR A 32 -1.39 -4.61 11.40
N LEU A 33 -0.38 -4.62 12.28
CA LEU A 33 0.97 -5.05 11.89
C LEU A 33 1.00 -6.47 11.34
N GLU A 34 0.22 -7.39 11.93
CA GLU A 34 0.11 -8.77 11.45
C GLU A 34 -0.48 -8.85 10.04
N ARG A 35 -1.49 -8.02 9.74
CA ARG A 35 -2.08 -7.95 8.41
C ARG A 35 -1.14 -7.30 7.41
N LEU A 36 -0.44 -6.22 7.81
CA LEU A 36 0.59 -5.60 6.98
C LEU A 36 1.63 -6.64 6.56
N LYS A 37 2.18 -7.41 7.50
CA LYS A 37 3.16 -8.47 7.18
C LYS A 37 2.62 -9.50 6.19
N ARG A 38 1.37 -9.95 6.37
CA ARG A 38 0.74 -10.90 5.42
C ARG A 38 0.61 -10.33 4.01
N ILE A 39 0.29 -9.04 3.90
CA ILE A 39 0.20 -8.36 2.60
C ILE A 39 1.61 -8.23 2.01
N GLU A 40 2.59 -7.78 2.81
CA GLU A 40 3.99 -7.66 2.40
C GLU A 40 4.55 -9.00 1.90
N ASP A 41 4.36 -10.09 2.65
CA ASP A 41 4.79 -11.45 2.29
C ASP A 41 4.21 -11.90 0.95
N ARG A 42 2.99 -11.46 0.61
CA ARG A 42 2.33 -11.81 -0.65
C ARG A 42 2.73 -10.89 -1.81
N PHE A 43 2.95 -9.61 -1.53
CA PHE A 43 3.24 -8.60 -2.54
C PHE A 43 4.73 -8.60 -2.93
N VAL A 44 5.62 -9.02 -2.03
CA VAL A 44 7.09 -9.00 -2.25
C VAL A 44 7.53 -9.89 -3.41
N GLU A 45 6.79 -10.96 -3.71
CA GLU A 45 7.08 -11.83 -4.86
C GLU A 45 6.95 -11.08 -6.20
N PHE A 46 6.10 -10.06 -6.26
CA PHE A 46 5.81 -9.29 -7.47
C PHE A 46 6.51 -7.93 -7.48
N TRP A 47 6.66 -7.32 -6.30
CA TRP A 47 7.31 -6.03 -6.11
C TRP A 47 8.35 -6.13 -4.98
N PRO A 48 9.57 -6.62 -5.26
CA PRO A 48 10.59 -6.83 -4.22
C PRO A 48 11.21 -5.52 -3.70
N GLU A 49 11.06 -4.42 -4.43
CA GLU A 49 11.58 -3.12 -4.02
C GLU A 49 10.64 -2.49 -2.96
N PRO A 50 11.12 -2.12 -1.76
CA PRO A 50 10.26 -1.71 -0.65
C PRO A 50 9.33 -0.53 -0.94
N THR A 51 9.78 0.48 -1.70
CA THR A 51 8.95 1.64 -1.99
C THR A 51 7.84 1.33 -2.99
N HIS A 52 8.12 0.49 -4.00
CA HIS A 52 7.14 -0.04 -4.95
C HIS A 52 6.13 -0.93 -4.25
N LEU A 53 6.60 -1.83 -3.39
CA LEU A 53 5.74 -2.69 -2.58
C LEU A 53 4.74 -1.85 -1.78
N ARG A 54 5.24 -0.89 -1.00
CA ARG A 54 4.39 -0.03 -0.15
C ARG A 54 3.44 0.84 -0.95
N ARG A 55 3.87 1.30 -2.12
CA ARG A 55 2.98 1.99 -3.06
C ARG A 55 1.81 1.09 -3.46
N HIS A 56 2.08 -0.15 -3.85
CA HIS A 56 1.03 -1.09 -4.22
C HIS A 56 0.11 -1.46 -3.04
N ILE A 57 0.63 -1.49 -1.80
CA ILE A 57 -0.21 -1.66 -0.61
C ILE A 57 -1.17 -0.47 -0.43
N LEU A 58 -0.69 0.76 -0.60
CA LEU A 58 -1.53 1.96 -0.51
C LEU A 58 -2.57 2.02 -1.62
N GLU A 59 -2.17 1.70 -2.86
CA GLU A 59 -3.07 1.65 -4.02
C GLU A 59 -4.15 0.57 -3.84
N PHE A 60 -3.76 -0.63 -3.38
CA PHE A 60 -4.71 -1.68 -3.04
C PHE A 60 -5.69 -1.24 -1.95
N ALA A 61 -5.21 -0.64 -0.86
CA ALA A 61 -6.07 -0.14 0.20
C ALA A 61 -7.03 0.96 -0.28
N ALA A 62 -6.57 1.84 -1.17
CA ALA A 62 -7.40 2.87 -1.78
C ALA A 62 -8.50 2.28 -2.68
N GLU A 63 -8.17 1.26 -3.48
CA GLU A 63 -9.14 0.55 -4.31
C GLU A 63 -10.22 -0.13 -3.47
N GLN A 64 -9.82 -0.82 -2.40
CA GLN A 64 -10.77 -1.46 -1.47
C GLN A 64 -11.68 -0.46 -0.76
N ALA A 65 -11.21 0.77 -0.54
CA ALA A 65 -11.99 1.86 0.03
C ALA A 65 -12.78 2.67 -1.03
N GLY A 66 -12.66 2.33 -2.32
CA GLY A 66 -13.31 3.07 -3.42
C GLY A 66 -12.83 4.52 -3.52
N THR A 67 -11.56 4.78 -3.21
CA THR A 67 -10.97 6.13 -3.14
C THR A 67 -9.58 6.16 -3.81
N THR A 68 -8.89 7.30 -3.78
CA THR A 68 -7.49 7.41 -4.18
C THR A 68 -6.57 7.42 -2.94
N VAL A 69 -5.28 7.15 -3.14
CA VAL A 69 -4.26 7.17 -2.07
C VAL A 69 -4.26 8.50 -1.31
N ASP A 70 -4.45 9.63 -2.00
CA ASP A 70 -4.49 10.97 -1.39
C ASP A 70 -5.63 11.13 -0.37
N PHE A 71 -6.75 10.45 -0.60
CA PHE A 71 -7.94 10.51 0.24
C PHE A 71 -8.06 9.32 1.20
N LEU A 72 -7.11 8.37 1.17
CA LEU A 72 -7.13 7.19 2.04
C LEU A 72 -7.09 7.58 3.52
N LEU A 73 -6.32 8.61 3.87
CA LEU A 73 -6.21 9.14 5.23
C LEU A 73 -7.50 9.80 5.74
N LEU A 74 -8.36 10.24 4.82
CA LEU A 74 -9.65 10.85 5.13
C LEU A 74 -10.74 9.81 5.27
N HIS A 75 -10.47 8.56 4.87
CA HIS A 75 -11.40 7.47 4.97
C HIS A 75 -11.54 6.99 6.42
N ARG A 76 -12.79 6.98 6.92
CA ARG A 76 -13.08 6.61 8.32
C ARG A 76 -13.53 5.17 8.50
N GLN A 77 -13.87 4.47 7.42
CA GLN A 77 -14.30 3.08 7.51
C GLN A 77 -13.08 2.15 7.47
N LYS A 78 -13.14 1.08 8.25
CA LYS A 78 -12.10 0.05 8.27
C LYS A 78 -12.08 -0.66 6.92
N ILE A 79 -10.89 -0.82 6.37
CA ILE A 79 -10.70 -1.53 5.11
C ILE A 79 -10.59 -3.02 5.42
N HIS A 80 -11.34 -3.82 4.66
CA HIS A 80 -11.28 -5.27 4.76
C HIS A 80 -10.25 -5.79 3.77
N PHE A 81 -9.31 -6.59 4.27
CA PHE A 81 -8.25 -7.21 3.48
C PHE A 81 -8.58 -8.70 3.34
N ASN A 82 -8.86 -9.14 2.12
CA ASN A 82 -9.23 -10.51 1.80
C ASN A 82 -8.26 -11.06 0.74
N ASP A 83 -7.97 -12.36 0.81
CA ASP A 83 -7.02 -13.04 -0.06
C ASP A 83 -7.46 -13.06 -1.52
N ALA A 84 -8.77 -13.16 -1.78
CA ALA A 84 -9.32 -13.10 -3.14
C ALA A 84 -9.06 -11.74 -3.78
N ASP A 85 -9.33 -10.65 -3.05
CA ASP A 85 -9.15 -9.28 -3.52
C ASP A 85 -7.66 -8.96 -3.75
N MET A 86 -6.78 -9.45 -2.86
CA MET A 86 -5.34 -9.35 -3.08
C MET A 86 -4.88 -10.08 -4.34
N THR A 87 -5.43 -11.27 -4.61
CA THR A 87 -5.09 -12.05 -5.81
C THR A 87 -5.51 -11.31 -7.07
N HIS A 88 -6.76 -10.83 -7.10
CA HIS A 88 -7.30 -10.07 -8.21
C HIS A 88 -6.45 -8.81 -8.48
N TYR A 89 -6.13 -8.06 -7.43
CA TYR A 89 -5.29 -6.86 -7.54
C TYR A 89 -3.90 -7.17 -8.12
N ILE A 90 -3.26 -8.24 -7.66
CA ILE A 90 -1.95 -8.68 -8.16
C ILE A 90 -2.06 -9.04 -9.64
N GLU A 91 -3.06 -9.82 -10.02
CA GLU A 91 -3.28 -10.21 -11.42
C GLU A 91 -3.44 -8.97 -12.32
N ASP A 92 -4.31 -8.03 -11.96
CA ASP A 92 -4.54 -6.83 -12.75
C ASP A 92 -3.27 -5.98 -12.93
N ASN A 93 -2.47 -5.85 -11.87
CA ASN A 93 -1.30 -4.99 -11.85
C ASN A 93 0.00 -5.67 -12.32
N THR A 94 0.00 -6.99 -12.53
CA THR A 94 1.14 -7.75 -13.06
C THR A 94 0.90 -8.27 -14.48
N GLN A 95 -0.34 -8.42 -14.93
CA GLN A 95 -0.65 -8.81 -16.31
C GLN A 95 -0.17 -7.78 -17.35
N HIS A 96 0.11 -6.53 -16.94
CA HIS A 96 0.60 -5.47 -17.81
C HIS A 96 2.14 -5.40 -17.93
N THR A 97 2.91 -6.16 -17.14
CA THR A 97 4.38 -6.17 -17.24
C THR A 97 4.92 -7.18 -18.27
N GLY A 98 4.04 -7.91 -18.98
CA GLY A 98 4.40 -9.00 -19.90
C GLY A 98 4.23 -8.75 -21.41
N LYS A 99 3.90 -7.55 -21.88
CA LYS A 99 3.84 -7.25 -23.33
C LYS A 99 4.71 -6.04 -23.70
N PRO A 100 5.87 -6.24 -24.34
CA PRO A 100 6.49 -5.19 -25.13
C PRO A 100 5.62 -4.95 -26.38
N SER A 101 5.29 -3.68 -26.63
CA SER A 101 4.95 -3.18 -27.97
C SER A 101 6.25 -2.83 -28.71
#